data_AF-A0AAD9BIH2-F1
#
_entry.id   AF-A0AAD9BIH2-F1
#
_cell.length_a   1.000
_cell.length_b   1.000
_cell.length_c   1.000
_cell.angle_alpha   90.00
_cell.angle_beta   90.00
_cell.angle_gamma   90.00
#
_symmetry.space_group_name_H-M   'P 1'
#
loop_
_entity.id
_entity.type
_entity.pdbx_description
1 polymer ?
#
loop_
_entity_poly.entity_id
_entity_poly.type
_entity_poly.pdbx_seq_one_letter_code
_entity_poly.pdbx_strand_id
1 'polypeptide(L)'
;VVFVLLHHFSCCRAPPPLLVFFFILSFHTQLLSLLQRSHTQSYFKEDVFTHTHTLLSRPELRNDYSQAGRENGPQLSVVAEQMKVVSRRGGNATLPCKIQMDQSMMPSRKMRIKWTKMTSDYLKEVDVFVAMDYHKRSYGSFHGRVHLQSSSPMDASLVITEITLEDYGRYKCEVIDGLEDGTVVVSLDLEGVVFPYYPRLGRYNLNFYDAERACRDQDAVVASFDQLYDAWRGKLDWCNAGWLSDGSVQYPITNPREPCGGKNIAPGVRNYGLRDKDKNHYDVFCFTSHYKGVCVCVCVCVCVCVCVPSFNQCIVQFHIVG
;
A
#
# COMPACT_ATOMS: atom_id res chain seq x y z
N VAL A 1 -14.23 3.98 -47.32
CA VAL A 1 -15.21 4.55 -46.38
C VAL A 1 -15.82 3.40 -45.60
N VAL A 2 -15.36 3.15 -44.37
CA VAL A 2 -15.92 2.11 -43.50
C VAL A 2 -16.59 2.82 -42.33
N PHE A 3 -17.92 2.73 -42.29
CA PHE A 3 -18.73 3.22 -41.19
C PHE A 3 -18.61 2.24 -40.01
N VAL A 4 -18.14 2.72 -38.85
CA VAL A 4 -18.20 1.98 -37.59
C VAL A 4 -19.51 2.35 -36.91
N LEU A 5 -20.50 1.46 -36.97
CA LEU A 5 -21.72 1.56 -36.16
C LEU A 5 -21.48 0.88 -34.81
N LEU A 6 -21.26 1.68 -33.78
CA LEU A 6 -21.26 1.25 -32.39
C LEU A 6 -22.71 1.08 -31.92
N HIS A 7 -23.21 -0.16 -31.85
CA HIS A 7 -24.43 -0.46 -31.11
C HIS A 7 -24.08 -0.94 -29.70
N HIS A 8 -24.48 -0.15 -28.70
CA HIS A 8 -24.53 -0.58 -27.31
C HIS A 8 -25.64 -1.62 -27.15
N PHE A 9 -25.29 -2.88 -26.86
CA PHE A 9 -26.23 -3.84 -26.30
C PHE A 9 -25.76 -4.23 -24.90
N SER A 10 -26.58 -3.87 -23.91
CA SER A 10 -26.50 -4.40 -22.56
C SER A 10 -26.83 -5.89 -22.59
N CYS A 11 -25.89 -6.76 -22.18
CA CYS A 11 -26.20 -8.17 -21.97
C CYS A 11 -26.08 -8.51 -20.47
N CYS A 12 -27.24 -8.43 -19.80
CA CYS A 12 -27.50 -9.18 -18.57
C CYS A 12 -27.92 -10.62 -18.92
N ARG A 13 -27.64 -11.54 -17.99
CA ARG A 13 -28.04 -12.96 -17.85
C ARG A 13 -27.18 -14.02 -18.54
N ALA A 14 -26.48 -14.77 -17.69
CA ALA A 14 -25.90 -16.08 -17.97
C ALA A 14 -27.00 -17.15 -18.21
N PRO A 15 -26.77 -18.15 -19.10
CA PRO A 15 -27.54 -19.38 -19.15
C PRO A 15 -26.82 -20.58 -18.47
N PRO A 16 -27.54 -21.67 -18.15
CA PRO A 16 -27.11 -22.73 -17.21
C PRO A 16 -26.17 -23.80 -17.82
N PRO A 17 -25.59 -24.71 -17.00
CA PRO A 17 -24.38 -25.46 -17.33
C PRO A 17 -24.70 -26.74 -18.11
N LEU A 18 -24.95 -26.63 -19.41
CA LEU A 18 -25.07 -27.82 -20.28
C LEU A 18 -24.28 -27.73 -21.59
N LEU A 19 -23.61 -26.60 -21.85
CA LEU A 19 -22.80 -26.40 -23.06
C LEU A 19 -21.29 -26.56 -22.85
N VAL A 20 -20.84 -26.82 -21.62
CA VAL A 20 -19.41 -27.03 -21.31
C VAL A 20 -18.93 -28.43 -21.73
N PHE A 21 -19.84 -29.39 -21.91
CA PHE A 21 -19.46 -30.77 -22.26
C PHE A 21 -19.15 -31.01 -23.75
N PHE A 22 -19.55 -30.12 -24.65
CA PHE A 22 -19.33 -30.31 -26.10
C PHE A 22 -18.01 -29.71 -26.62
N PHE A 23 -17.34 -28.83 -25.87
CA PHE A 23 -16.07 -28.22 -26.30
C PHE A 23 -14.82 -29.01 -25.90
N ILE A 24 -14.92 -29.96 -24.97
CA ILE A 24 -13.77 -30.77 -24.51
C ILE A 24 -13.49 -31.96 -25.46
N LEU A 25 -14.47 -32.35 -26.30
CA LEU A 25 -14.33 -33.50 -27.20
C LEU A 25 -13.83 -33.18 -28.62
N SER A 26 -13.68 -31.90 -28.99
CA SER A 26 -13.22 -31.52 -30.34
C SER A 26 -11.75 -31.09 -30.42
N PHE A 27 -11.02 -31.06 -29.30
CA PHE A 27 -9.59 -30.71 -29.27
C PHE A 27 -8.65 -31.92 -29.14
N HIS A 28 -9.18 -33.14 -29.01
CA HIS A 28 -8.35 -34.34 -28.80
C HIS A 28 -7.96 -35.09 -30.09
N THR A 29 -8.39 -34.63 -31.28
CA THR A 29 -8.18 -35.34 -32.56
C THR A 29 -7.23 -34.65 -33.54
N GLN A 30 -6.53 -33.59 -33.15
CA GLN A 30 -5.49 -32.95 -34.00
C GLN A 30 -4.05 -33.02 -33.44
N LEU A 31 -3.80 -33.84 -32.41
CA LEU A 31 -2.45 -33.98 -31.82
C LEU A 31 -1.81 -35.37 -32.02
N LEU A 32 -2.10 -36.03 -33.14
CA LEU A 32 -1.55 -37.34 -33.50
C LEU A 32 -1.21 -37.42 -35.01
N SER A 33 -0.38 -36.52 -35.52
CA SER A 33 0.24 -36.73 -36.85
C SER A 33 1.50 -35.92 -37.15
N LEU A 34 2.33 -35.56 -36.15
CA LEU A 34 3.68 -35.02 -36.42
C LEU A 34 4.67 -35.48 -35.33
N LEU A 35 5.06 -36.76 -35.40
CA LEU A 35 6.24 -37.32 -34.72
C LEU A 35 7.16 -37.95 -35.76
N GLN A 36 8.48 -37.74 -35.56
CA GLN A 36 9.67 -38.27 -36.28
C GLN A 36 10.00 -37.52 -37.59
N ARG A 37 11.16 -36.87 -37.79
CA ARG A 37 12.59 -37.14 -37.50
C ARG A 37 13.32 -35.76 -37.51
N SER A 38 14.50 -35.48 -36.94
CA SER A 38 15.64 -36.27 -36.47
C SER A 38 16.59 -35.37 -35.64
N HIS A 39 17.31 -36.02 -34.73
CA HIS A 39 18.50 -35.62 -33.95
C HIS A 39 19.43 -34.54 -34.55
N THR A 40 19.89 -33.62 -33.69
CA THR A 40 21.32 -33.45 -33.31
C THR A 40 21.44 -32.70 -31.98
N GLN A 41 22.49 -33.01 -31.23
CA GLN A 41 22.75 -32.81 -29.81
C GLN A 41 23.75 -31.66 -29.60
N SER A 42 23.58 -30.78 -28.60
CA SER A 42 24.70 -30.33 -27.74
C SER A 42 24.22 -29.56 -26.51
N TYR A 43 25.08 -29.63 -25.49
CA TYR A 43 24.97 -29.36 -24.06
C TYR A 43 25.07 -27.87 -23.62
N PHE A 44 24.83 -27.67 -22.32
CA PHE A 44 25.34 -26.61 -21.40
C PHE A 44 24.58 -25.27 -21.34
N LYS A 45 24.36 -24.61 -20.19
CA LYS A 45 24.69 -24.88 -18.78
C LYS A 45 23.86 -23.92 -17.89
N GLU A 46 23.49 -24.36 -16.70
CA GLU A 46 23.12 -23.48 -15.58
C GLU A 46 24.40 -22.83 -15.03
N ASP A 47 24.40 -21.51 -14.87
CA ASP A 47 25.42 -20.81 -14.08
C ASP A 47 24.75 -20.09 -12.91
N VAL A 48 24.83 -20.76 -11.76
CA VAL A 48 24.92 -20.18 -10.43
C VAL A 48 26.30 -19.53 -10.33
N PHE A 49 26.38 -18.25 -9.99
CA PHE A 49 27.65 -17.59 -9.74
C PHE A 49 27.71 -17.01 -8.33
N THR A 50 28.30 -17.81 -7.44
CA THR A 50 28.96 -17.38 -6.21
C THR A 50 30.36 -16.87 -6.55
N HIS A 51 30.73 -15.68 -6.08
CA HIS A 51 32.12 -15.25 -6.03
C HIS A 51 32.50 -14.74 -4.65
N THR A 52 33.28 -15.57 -3.97
CA THR A 52 34.25 -15.21 -2.94
C THR A 52 35.53 -14.69 -3.59
N HIS A 53 36.12 -13.62 -3.07
CA HIS A 53 37.53 -13.30 -3.30
C HIS A 53 38.26 -13.10 -1.96
N THR A 54 39.40 -13.78 -1.87
CA THR A 54 40.31 -13.91 -0.74
C THR A 54 41.28 -12.74 -0.59
N LEU A 55 41.64 -12.54 0.68
CA LEU A 55 42.74 -11.83 1.34
C LEU A 55 44.05 -11.64 0.55
N LEU A 56 44.61 -10.42 0.67
CA LEU A 56 46.06 -10.13 0.68
C LEU A 56 46.35 -9.23 1.89
N SER A 57 47.46 -9.51 2.58
CA SER A 57 47.79 -9.06 3.94
C SER A 57 48.99 -8.10 4.02
N ARG A 58 48.84 -7.08 4.89
CA ARG A 58 49.83 -6.37 5.77
C ARG A 58 50.90 -5.43 5.13
N PRO A 59 51.47 -4.44 5.88
CA PRO A 59 51.55 -4.31 7.34
C PRO A 59 51.10 -2.98 7.98
N GLU A 60 51.21 -3.00 9.32
CA GLU A 60 50.76 -2.09 10.37
C GLU A 60 51.37 -0.68 10.35
N LEU A 61 50.57 0.31 10.75
CA LEU A 61 51.06 1.47 11.50
C LEU A 61 50.02 1.85 12.56
N ARG A 62 50.32 1.40 13.77
CA ARG A 62 49.69 1.72 15.03
C ARG A 62 49.99 3.18 15.37
N ASN A 63 48.97 3.99 15.60
CA ASN A 63 49.05 5.09 16.55
C ASN A 63 47.75 5.09 17.36
N ASP A 64 47.91 4.51 18.54
CA ASP A 64 47.08 4.68 19.72
C ASP A 64 47.27 6.10 20.22
N TYR A 65 46.20 6.87 20.38
CA TYR A 65 46.09 7.82 21.48
C TYR A 65 44.63 8.19 21.72
N SER A 66 44.20 7.82 22.94
CA SER A 66 43.26 8.51 23.81
C SER A 66 41.76 8.47 23.50
N GLN A 67 41.07 7.62 24.28
CA GLN A 67 39.88 7.99 25.07
C GLN A 67 38.94 9.00 24.41
N ALA A 68 38.04 8.53 23.54
CA ALA A 68 36.71 9.10 23.50
C ALA A 68 35.96 8.51 24.70
N GLY A 69 35.52 9.38 25.61
CA GLY A 69 34.88 9.00 26.86
C GLY A 69 33.76 7.98 26.63
N ARG A 70 33.57 7.11 27.62
CA ARG A 70 32.29 6.44 27.81
C ARG A 70 31.27 7.55 28.07
N GLU A 71 30.72 8.13 27.01
CA GLU A 71 29.48 8.88 27.13
C GLU A 71 28.50 7.87 27.73
N ASN A 72 28.10 8.11 28.97
CA ASN A 72 26.97 7.41 29.54
C ASN A 72 25.82 7.65 28.53
N GLY A 73 25.37 6.59 27.86
CA GLY A 73 24.25 6.66 26.94
C GLY A 73 23.02 7.23 27.66
N PRO A 74 21.99 7.66 26.92
CA PRO A 74 20.78 8.21 27.52
C PRO A 74 20.25 7.24 28.59
N GLN A 75 20.05 7.77 29.80
CA GLN A 75 19.68 7.00 30.98
C GLN A 75 18.24 6.47 30.89
N LEU A 76 17.41 7.11 30.07
CA LEU A 76 16.13 6.64 29.56
C LEU A 76 16.17 6.42 28.05
N SER A 77 15.79 5.23 27.58
CA SER A 77 15.56 4.96 26.16
C SER A 77 14.26 4.20 25.94
N VAL A 78 13.67 4.38 24.76
CA VAL A 78 12.39 3.77 24.38
C VAL A 78 12.57 3.03 23.08
N VAL A 79 12.15 1.77 23.04
CA VAL A 79 12.30 0.88 21.89
C VAL A 79 10.97 0.25 21.53
N ALA A 80 10.70 0.15 20.23
CA ALA A 80 9.58 -0.61 19.70
C ALA A 80 10.12 -1.93 19.11
N GLU A 81 9.53 -3.06 19.49
CA GLU A 81 9.85 -4.37 18.89
C GLU A 81 9.50 -4.41 17.40
N GLN A 82 8.44 -3.68 17.01
CA GLN A 82 7.95 -3.60 15.64
C GLN A 82 7.67 -2.13 15.29
N MET A 83 8.32 -1.63 14.23
CA MET A 83 8.12 -0.25 13.75
C MET A 83 6.84 -0.08 12.92
N LYS A 84 6.28 -1.18 12.41
CA LYS A 84 5.06 -1.21 11.61
C LYS A 84 4.14 -2.30 12.13
N VAL A 85 2.94 -1.90 12.54
CA VAL A 85 1.87 -2.78 13.02
C VAL A 85 0.77 -2.78 11.96
N VAL A 86 0.34 -3.96 11.55
CA VAL A 86 -0.74 -4.11 10.56
C VAL A 86 -2.00 -4.58 11.29
N SER A 87 -3.14 -3.93 10.99
CA SER A 87 -4.45 -4.36 11.48
C SER A 87 -5.53 -4.17 10.40
N ARG A 88 -6.78 -4.35 10.77
CA ARG A 88 -7.94 -4.22 9.88
C ARG A 88 -9.03 -3.40 10.55
N ARG A 89 -9.93 -2.82 9.75
CA ARG A 89 -11.10 -2.10 10.26
C ARG A 89 -11.94 -2.97 11.20
N GLY A 90 -12.34 -2.42 12.33
CA GLY A 90 -13.03 -3.09 13.43
C GLY A 90 -12.16 -4.03 14.26
N GLY A 91 -10.89 -4.21 13.90
CA GLY A 91 -9.92 -4.97 14.69
C GLY A 91 -9.31 -4.14 15.83
N ASN A 92 -8.33 -4.74 16.49
CA ASN A 92 -7.52 -4.10 17.53
C ASN A 92 -6.07 -4.04 17.06
N ALA A 93 -5.30 -3.09 17.58
CA ALA A 93 -3.85 -3.04 17.38
C ALA A 93 -3.16 -2.64 18.68
N THR A 94 -1.96 -3.14 18.86
CA THR A 94 -1.08 -2.76 19.96
C THR A 94 0.17 -2.13 19.37
N LEU A 95 0.37 -0.84 19.65
CA LEU A 95 1.53 -0.09 19.22
C LEU A 95 2.64 -0.29 20.28
N PRO A 96 3.72 -1.03 19.95
CA PRO A 96 4.74 -1.37 20.94
C PRO A 96 5.55 -0.16 21.38
N CYS A 97 5.74 -0.02 22.68
CA CYS A 97 6.62 0.98 23.29
C CYS A 97 7.17 0.44 24.60
N LYS A 98 8.41 -0.07 24.58
CA LYS A 98 9.10 -0.64 25.73
C LYS A 98 10.13 0.33 26.27
N ILE A 99 10.14 0.51 27.58
CA ILE A 99 11.05 1.41 28.29
C ILE A 99 12.31 0.61 28.68
N GLN A 100 13.48 1.15 28.36
CA GLN A 100 14.78 0.63 28.75
C GLN A 100 15.49 1.68 29.61
N MET A 101 15.86 1.29 30.83
CA MET A 101 16.44 2.19 31.83
C MET A 101 17.68 1.53 32.45
N ASP A 102 18.71 2.34 32.76
CA ASP A 102 19.90 1.86 33.46
C ASP A 102 19.60 1.59 34.94
N GLN A 103 20.12 0.48 35.46
CA GLN A 103 19.82 -0.08 36.80
C GLN A 103 20.31 0.78 37.97
N SER A 104 21.04 1.87 37.68
CA SER A 104 21.69 2.75 38.66
C SER A 104 20.73 3.76 39.32
N MET A 105 19.49 3.90 38.86
CA MET A 105 18.49 4.79 39.46
C MET A 105 17.31 4.06 40.10
N MET A 106 16.98 4.52 41.30
CA MET A 106 15.82 4.11 42.10
C MET A 106 14.53 4.16 41.27
N PRO A 107 13.62 3.18 41.40
CA PRO A 107 12.41 3.05 40.58
C PRO A 107 11.28 4.03 40.99
N SER A 108 11.59 5.18 41.60
CA SER A 108 10.61 6.02 42.30
C SER A 108 10.25 7.32 41.59
N ARG A 109 10.52 7.47 40.30
CA ARG A 109 10.08 8.65 39.54
C ARG A 109 8.86 8.33 38.68
N LYS A 110 7.84 9.19 38.77
CA LYS A 110 6.57 9.02 38.06
C LYS A 110 6.77 9.38 36.59
N MET A 111 6.94 8.38 35.74
CA MET A 111 7.05 8.57 34.30
C MET A 111 5.74 9.10 33.72
N ARG A 112 5.83 10.05 32.78
CA ARG A 112 4.71 10.51 31.97
C ARG A 112 4.80 9.86 30.60
N ILE A 113 3.74 9.16 30.20
CA ILE A 113 3.63 8.54 28.88
C ILE A 113 2.69 9.40 28.05
N LYS A 114 3.14 9.79 26.86
CA LYS A 114 2.38 10.55 25.89
C LYS A 114 2.40 9.83 24.55
N TRP A 115 1.22 9.60 23.99
CA TRP A 115 1.04 9.12 22.63
C TRP A 115 0.41 10.23 21.79
N THR A 116 1.04 10.54 20.67
CA THR A 116 0.52 11.47 19.66
C THR A 116 0.42 10.79 18.31
N LYS A 117 -0.51 11.26 17.47
CA LYS A 117 -0.63 10.86 16.06
C LYS A 117 -0.11 12.00 15.18
N MET A 118 0.76 11.68 14.23
CA MET A 118 1.22 12.65 13.23
C MET A 118 0.15 12.86 12.16
N THR A 119 -0.03 14.10 11.72
CA THR A 119 -0.90 14.42 10.58
C THR A 119 -0.32 13.88 9.25
N SER A 120 -1.14 13.80 8.19
CA SER A 120 -0.72 13.25 6.90
C SER A 120 0.41 14.03 6.22
N ASP A 121 0.51 15.33 6.52
CA ASP A 121 1.59 16.21 6.10
C ASP A 121 2.83 16.14 7.03
N TYR A 122 2.75 15.38 8.13
CA TYR A 122 3.77 15.22 9.16
C TYR A 122 4.17 16.50 9.90
N LEU A 123 3.38 17.58 9.77
CA LEU A 123 3.70 18.88 10.34
C LEU A 123 3.14 19.08 11.76
N LYS A 124 2.13 18.29 12.15
CA LYS A 124 1.43 18.46 13.42
C LYS A 124 1.28 17.12 14.13
N GLU A 125 1.29 17.21 15.45
CA GLU A 125 1.00 16.10 16.35
C GLU A 125 -0.31 16.34 17.07
N VAL A 126 -1.22 15.37 16.99
CA VAL A 126 -2.50 15.37 17.67
C VAL A 126 -2.41 14.44 18.87
N ASP A 127 -2.74 14.95 20.05
CA ASP A 127 -2.76 14.13 21.26
C ASP A 127 -3.76 12.96 21.13
N VAL A 128 -3.30 11.75 21.45
CA VAL A 128 -4.11 10.52 21.43
C VAL A 128 -4.40 10.07 22.85
N PHE A 129 -3.34 9.94 23.65
CA PHE A 129 -3.42 9.43 25.01
C PHE A 129 -2.29 9.99 25.88
N VAL A 130 -2.60 10.33 27.13
CA VAL A 130 -1.62 10.74 28.14
C VAL A 130 -1.88 9.96 29.42
N ALA A 131 -0.84 9.37 29.99
CA ALA A 131 -0.84 8.77 31.31
C ALA A 131 0.23 9.40 32.20
N MET A 132 -0.18 9.77 33.41
CA MET A 132 0.69 10.17 34.51
C MET A 132 0.19 9.46 35.76
N ASP A 133 0.88 8.39 36.17
CA ASP A 133 0.51 7.60 37.33
C ASP A 133 -0.94 7.08 37.21
N TYR A 134 -1.83 7.40 38.16
CA TYR A 134 -3.26 7.04 38.11
C TYR A 134 -4.09 7.88 37.16
N HIS A 135 -3.58 9.02 36.68
CA HIS A 135 -4.31 9.92 35.79
C HIS A 135 -4.10 9.51 34.33
N LYS A 136 -5.16 9.01 33.70
CA LYS A 136 -5.17 8.60 32.28
C LYS A 136 -6.20 9.43 31.53
N ARG A 137 -5.83 9.96 30.37
CA ARG A 137 -6.71 10.74 29.51
C ARG A 137 -6.51 10.36 28.05
N SER A 138 -7.60 10.06 27.38
CA SER A 138 -7.70 9.90 25.92
C SER A 138 -8.35 11.14 25.30
N TYR A 139 -8.04 11.40 24.02
CA TYR A 139 -8.40 12.63 23.33
C TYR A 139 -9.09 12.34 21.99
N GLY A 140 -9.92 13.29 21.52
CA GLY A 140 -10.56 13.22 20.21
C GLY A 140 -11.39 11.94 20.00
N SER A 141 -11.31 11.37 18.79
CA SER A 141 -11.99 10.14 18.39
C SER A 141 -11.43 8.87 19.08
N PHE A 142 -10.33 8.99 19.83
CA PHE A 142 -9.73 7.89 20.58
C PHE A 142 -10.37 7.70 21.97
N HIS A 143 -11.26 8.61 22.39
CA HIS A 143 -11.92 8.52 23.68
C HIS A 143 -12.64 7.18 23.86
N GLY A 144 -12.38 6.50 24.98
CA GLY A 144 -12.95 5.17 25.28
C GLY A 144 -12.37 3.98 24.50
N ARG A 145 -11.55 4.20 23.46
CA ARG A 145 -11.00 3.14 22.60
C ARG A 145 -9.51 2.86 22.81
N VAL A 146 -8.82 3.69 23.59
CA VAL A 146 -7.37 3.55 23.81
C VAL A 146 -7.02 3.40 25.28
N HIS A 147 -6.06 2.51 25.55
CA HIS A 147 -5.53 2.25 26.88
C HIS A 147 -4.11 1.68 26.79
N LEU A 148 -3.34 1.77 27.89
CA LEU A 148 -2.05 1.10 27.96
C LEU A 148 -2.24 -0.40 28.16
N GLN A 149 -1.39 -1.21 27.50
CA GLN A 149 -1.38 -2.65 27.68
C GLN A 149 -1.01 -3.06 29.12
N SER A 150 -0.16 -2.26 29.79
CA SER A 150 0.22 -2.41 31.20
C SER A 150 0.64 -3.83 31.61
N SER A 151 1.36 -4.55 30.73
CA SER A 151 1.90 -5.89 31.07
C SER A 151 3.03 -5.83 32.10
N SER A 152 3.72 -4.69 32.20
CA SER A 152 4.84 -4.40 33.10
C SER A 152 4.91 -2.89 33.35
N PRO A 153 5.50 -2.42 34.47
CA PRO A 153 5.82 -0.99 34.66
C PRO A 153 6.68 -0.39 33.54
N MET A 154 7.44 -1.21 32.82
CA MET A 154 8.29 -0.81 31.68
C MET A 154 7.58 -0.93 30.33
N ASP A 155 6.27 -1.16 30.32
CA ASP A 155 5.46 -1.31 29.12
C ASP A 155 4.52 -0.13 28.92
N ALA A 156 4.91 0.75 28.00
CA ALA A 156 4.14 1.92 27.59
C ALA A 156 3.34 1.67 26.29
N SER A 157 3.21 0.41 25.87
CA SER A 157 2.51 0.04 24.63
C SER A 157 1.04 0.45 24.66
N LEU A 158 0.57 1.06 23.58
CA LEU A 158 -0.80 1.55 23.44
C LEU A 158 -1.67 0.53 22.72
N VAL A 159 -2.78 0.15 23.33
CA VAL A 159 -3.82 -0.66 22.68
C VAL A 159 -4.89 0.27 22.13
N ILE A 160 -5.22 0.11 20.85
CA ILE A 160 -6.33 0.77 20.16
C ILE A 160 -7.35 -0.30 19.79
N THR A 161 -8.60 -0.11 20.23
CA THR A 161 -9.72 -1.00 19.90
C THR A 161 -10.62 -0.37 18.84
N GLU A 162 -11.36 -1.23 18.13
CA GLU A 162 -12.33 -0.80 17.11
C GLU A 162 -11.70 0.15 16.08
N ILE A 163 -10.67 -0.34 15.40
CA ILE A 163 -9.89 0.45 14.45
C ILE A 163 -10.75 0.96 13.30
N THR A 164 -10.60 2.24 13.00
CA THR A 164 -11.27 2.95 11.91
C THR A 164 -10.27 3.28 10.78
N LEU A 165 -10.78 3.68 9.61
CA LEU A 165 -9.91 4.13 8.50
C LEU A 165 -9.08 5.37 8.87
N GLU A 166 -9.62 6.21 9.75
CA GLU A 166 -8.95 7.41 10.25
C GLU A 166 -7.86 7.09 11.27
N ASP A 167 -7.80 5.87 11.81
CA ASP A 167 -6.74 5.48 12.74
C ASP A 167 -5.43 5.13 12.02
N TYR A 168 -5.44 4.96 10.69
CA TYR A 168 -4.20 4.79 9.91
C TYR A 168 -3.24 5.97 10.10
N GLY A 169 -1.95 5.68 10.26
CA GLY A 169 -0.89 6.70 10.30
C GLY A 169 0.25 6.38 11.26
N ARG A 170 1.08 7.40 11.51
CA ARG A 170 2.26 7.29 12.37
C ARG A 170 1.97 7.83 13.76
N TYR A 171 2.38 7.07 14.78
CA TYR A 171 2.15 7.37 16.18
C TYR A 171 3.49 7.49 16.89
N LYS A 172 3.66 8.56 17.66
CA LYS A 172 4.84 8.79 18.48
C LYS A 172 4.53 8.44 19.93
N CYS A 173 5.31 7.54 20.50
CA CYS A 173 5.38 7.31 21.93
C CYS A 173 6.49 8.20 22.49
N GLU A 174 6.17 8.98 23.51
CA GLU A 174 7.10 9.84 24.24
C GLU A 174 6.97 9.51 25.72
N VAL A 175 8.04 9.02 26.32
CA VAL A 175 8.14 8.71 27.74
C VAL A 175 9.07 9.72 28.38
N ILE A 176 8.58 10.40 29.41
CA ILE A 176 9.30 11.49 30.07
C ILE A 176 9.52 11.12 31.55
N ASP A 177 10.79 11.12 31.97
CA ASP A 177 11.21 10.99 33.37
C ASP A 177 12.00 12.23 33.81
N GLY A 178 11.31 13.15 34.49
CA GLY A 178 11.92 14.39 34.96
C GLY A 178 12.37 15.30 33.82
N LEU A 179 13.67 15.29 33.53
CA LEU A 179 14.29 16.07 32.45
C LEU A 179 14.72 15.20 31.27
N GLU A 180 14.61 13.87 31.40
CA GLU A 180 14.96 12.92 30.34
C GLU A 180 13.71 12.49 29.59
N ASP A 181 13.81 12.38 28.27
CA ASP A 181 12.76 11.89 27.42
C ASP A 181 13.30 10.84 26.42
N GLY A 182 12.52 9.79 26.22
CA GLY A 182 12.75 8.79 25.20
C GLY A 182 11.57 8.74 24.25
N THR A 183 11.83 8.64 22.95
CA THR A 183 10.80 8.63 21.92
C THR A 183 10.97 7.49 20.94
N VAL A 184 9.85 6.96 20.45
CA VAL A 184 9.81 6.01 19.32
C VAL A 184 8.58 6.28 18.47
N VAL A 185 8.70 6.09 17.15
CA VAL A 185 7.61 6.25 16.19
C VAL A 185 7.22 4.88 15.63
N VAL A 186 5.93 4.56 15.68
CA VAL A 186 5.34 3.32 15.17
C VAL A 186 4.28 3.66 14.13
N SER A 187 4.31 3.00 12.97
CA SER A 187 3.27 3.10 11.94
C SER A 187 2.16 2.08 12.19
N LEU A 188 0.91 2.52 12.19
CA LEU A 188 -0.27 1.66 12.11
C LEU A 188 -0.79 1.62 10.67
N ASP A 189 -0.64 0.47 10.05
CA ASP A 189 -1.08 0.18 8.70
C ASP A 189 -2.37 -0.64 8.71
N LEU A 190 -3.22 -0.41 7.71
CA LEU A 190 -4.47 -1.14 7.56
C LEU A 190 -4.40 -2.06 6.34
N GLU A 191 -4.85 -3.30 6.51
CA GLU A 191 -5.12 -4.20 5.39
C GLU A 191 -6.28 -3.65 4.57
N GLY A 192 -6.10 -3.58 3.26
CA GLY A 192 -7.09 -2.99 2.36
C GLY A 192 -6.64 -2.96 0.92
N VAL A 193 -7.42 -2.25 0.10
CA VAL A 193 -7.16 -2.08 -1.33
C VAL A 193 -7.21 -0.61 -1.70
N VAL A 194 -6.33 -0.23 -2.64
CA VAL A 194 -6.38 1.08 -3.30
C VAL A 194 -7.07 0.92 -4.65
N PHE A 195 -8.02 1.80 -4.93
CA PHE A 195 -8.71 1.84 -6.22
C PHE A 195 -8.81 3.28 -6.74
N PRO A 196 -8.67 3.49 -8.05
CA PRO A 196 -8.92 4.78 -8.66
C PRO A 196 -10.42 5.08 -8.72
N TYR A 197 -10.80 6.34 -8.53
CA TYR A 197 -12.17 6.82 -8.61
C TYR A 197 -12.25 8.16 -9.35
N TYR A 198 -13.28 8.31 -10.16
CA TYR A 198 -13.66 9.57 -10.82
C TYR A 198 -15.19 9.62 -10.99
N PRO A 199 -15.81 10.80 -10.93
CA PRO A 199 -17.27 10.94 -10.98
C PRO A 199 -17.81 10.65 -12.38
N ARG A 200 -19.10 10.31 -12.48
CA ARG A 200 -19.78 10.06 -13.77
C ARG A 200 -19.75 11.24 -14.73
N LEU A 201 -19.58 12.46 -14.21
CA LEU A 201 -19.51 13.70 -14.98
C LEU A 201 -18.22 13.81 -15.81
N GLY A 202 -17.20 12.98 -15.53
CA GLY A 202 -15.95 12.95 -16.28
C GLY A 202 -14.72 12.87 -15.38
N ARG A 203 -13.56 12.71 -16.02
CA ARG A 203 -12.25 12.70 -15.35
C ARG A 203 -11.80 14.11 -15.02
N TYR A 204 -10.90 14.21 -14.04
CA TYR A 204 -10.27 15.47 -13.65
C TYR A 204 -11.26 16.56 -13.24
N ASN A 205 -12.30 16.17 -12.51
CA ASN A 205 -13.39 17.06 -12.10
C ASN A 205 -13.56 17.12 -10.57
N LEU A 206 -12.59 16.63 -9.79
CA LEU A 206 -12.60 16.69 -8.34
C LEU A 206 -11.47 17.59 -7.85
N ASN A 207 -11.80 18.67 -7.13
CA ASN A 207 -10.82 19.29 -6.24
C ASN A 207 -10.53 18.35 -5.05
N PHE A 208 -9.60 18.71 -4.17
CA PHE A 208 -9.18 17.82 -3.09
C PHE A 208 -10.33 17.47 -2.12
N TYR A 209 -11.17 18.46 -1.77
CA TYR A 209 -12.26 18.26 -0.82
C TYR A 209 -13.41 17.44 -1.42
N ASP A 210 -13.67 17.61 -2.71
CA ASP A 210 -14.62 16.79 -3.46
C ASP A 210 -14.10 15.36 -3.61
N ALA A 211 -12.78 15.19 -3.78
CA ALA A 211 -12.12 13.89 -3.79
C ALA A 211 -12.23 13.17 -2.43
N GLU A 212 -12.03 13.87 -1.32
CA GLU A 212 -12.25 13.31 0.03
C GLU A 212 -13.70 12.86 0.22
N ARG A 213 -14.65 13.69 -0.20
CA ARG A 213 -16.08 13.35 -0.12
C ARG A 213 -16.40 12.14 -1.00
N ALA A 214 -15.88 12.12 -2.23
CA ALA A 214 -16.07 11.03 -3.16
C ALA A 214 -15.57 9.68 -2.58
N CYS A 215 -14.39 9.65 -1.96
CA CYS A 215 -13.92 8.43 -1.29
C CYS A 215 -14.82 8.06 -0.10
N ARG A 216 -15.23 9.04 0.72
CA ARG A 216 -16.12 8.79 1.87
C ARG A 216 -17.46 8.19 1.44
N ASP A 217 -18.03 8.66 0.34
CA ASP A 217 -19.28 8.13 -0.23
C ASP A 217 -19.14 6.68 -0.71
N GLN A 218 -17.90 6.20 -0.94
CA GLN A 218 -17.57 4.81 -1.26
C GLN A 218 -17.09 4.00 -0.03
N ASP A 219 -17.34 4.48 1.19
CA ASP A 219 -16.84 3.88 2.44
C ASP A 219 -15.30 3.68 2.43
N ALA A 220 -14.61 4.70 1.93
CA ALA A 220 -13.17 4.76 1.76
C ALA A 220 -12.61 6.11 2.25
N VAL A 221 -11.29 6.20 2.35
CA VAL A 221 -10.55 7.45 2.58
C VAL A 221 -9.62 7.71 1.40
N VAL A 222 -9.14 8.93 1.23
CA VAL A 222 -8.10 9.21 0.21
C VAL A 222 -6.85 8.42 0.59
N ALA A 223 -6.28 7.69 -0.37
CA ALA A 223 -5.14 6.83 -0.15
C ALA A 223 -3.88 7.66 0.18
N SER A 224 -3.02 7.12 1.03
CA SER A 224 -1.68 7.67 1.23
C SER A 224 -0.74 7.29 0.09
N PHE A 225 0.41 7.97 0.00
CA PHE A 225 1.47 7.58 -0.92
C PHE A 225 1.93 6.14 -0.68
N ASP A 226 2.14 5.73 0.57
CA ASP A 226 2.60 4.39 0.91
C ASP A 226 1.59 3.32 0.44
N GLN A 227 0.29 3.58 0.61
CA GLN A 227 -0.77 2.71 0.11
C GLN A 227 -0.80 2.63 -1.41
N LEU A 228 -0.66 3.77 -2.13
CA LEU A 228 -0.58 3.76 -3.59
C LEU A 228 0.67 3.02 -4.09
N TYR A 229 1.81 3.22 -3.43
CA TYR A 229 3.06 2.57 -3.76
C TYR A 229 2.96 1.06 -3.57
N ASP A 230 2.35 0.59 -2.48
CA ASP A 230 2.08 -0.82 -2.25
C ASP A 230 1.14 -1.41 -3.32
N ALA A 231 0.11 -0.68 -3.72
CA ALA A 231 -0.78 -1.10 -4.80
C ALA A 231 -0.05 -1.18 -6.15
N TRP A 232 0.84 -0.23 -6.45
CA TRP A 232 1.69 -0.28 -7.65
C TRP A 232 2.65 -1.47 -7.64
N ARG A 233 3.27 -1.77 -6.48
CA ARG A 233 4.07 -3.01 -6.30
C ARG A 233 3.21 -4.25 -6.54
N GLY A 234 1.94 -4.20 -6.14
CA GLY A 234 0.88 -5.16 -6.45
C GLY A 234 0.36 -5.12 -7.90
N LYS A 235 1.06 -4.46 -8.81
CA LYS A 235 0.77 -4.34 -10.26
C LYS A 235 -0.39 -3.39 -10.65
N LEU A 236 -0.82 -2.48 -9.77
CA LEU A 236 -1.76 -1.42 -10.16
C LEU A 236 -1.14 -0.51 -11.23
N ASP A 237 -1.77 -0.45 -12.40
CA ASP A 237 -1.43 0.46 -13.50
C ASP A 237 -2.63 1.38 -13.80
N TRP A 238 -2.45 2.68 -13.60
CA TRP A 238 -3.49 3.68 -13.85
C TRP A 238 -2.88 4.96 -14.38
N CYS A 239 -3.27 5.34 -15.61
CA CYS A 239 -2.71 6.48 -16.33
C CYS A 239 -3.58 7.75 -16.23
N ASN A 240 -4.17 7.96 -15.06
CA ASN A 240 -4.75 9.25 -14.72
C ASN A 240 -4.17 9.74 -13.41
N ALA A 241 -3.81 11.01 -13.37
CA ALA A 241 -3.35 11.69 -12.16
C ALA A 241 -4.49 11.78 -11.14
N GLY A 242 -4.23 11.37 -9.91
CA GLY A 242 -5.22 11.39 -8.83
C GLY A 242 -4.67 11.94 -7.51
N TRP A 243 -5.56 12.53 -6.72
CA TRP A 243 -5.26 13.04 -5.38
C TRP A 243 -4.85 11.92 -4.40
N LEU A 244 -3.92 12.26 -3.51
CA LEU A 244 -3.50 11.48 -2.33
C LEU A 244 -3.70 12.27 -1.04
N SER A 245 -3.69 11.59 0.11
CA SER A 245 -4.09 12.15 1.42
C SER A 245 -3.22 13.31 1.93
N ASP A 246 -2.00 13.45 1.41
CA ASP A 246 -1.08 14.55 1.71
C ASP A 246 -1.35 15.80 0.83
N GLY A 247 -2.27 15.72 -0.12
CA GLY A 247 -2.55 16.77 -1.11
C GLY A 247 -1.60 16.74 -2.32
N SER A 248 -0.77 15.70 -2.43
CA SER A 248 -0.03 15.43 -3.66
C SER A 248 -0.92 14.79 -4.72
N VAL A 249 -0.49 14.88 -5.98
CA VAL A 249 -1.17 14.27 -7.11
C VAL A 249 -0.20 13.34 -7.83
N GLN A 250 -0.58 12.07 -7.97
CA GLN A 250 0.33 11.04 -8.49
C GLN A 250 -0.43 10.02 -9.35
N TYR A 251 0.28 9.18 -10.09
CA TYR A 251 -0.32 8.04 -10.81
C TYR A 251 0.67 6.88 -11.02
N PRO A 252 0.26 5.62 -10.79
CA PRO A 252 1.15 4.46 -10.88
C PRO A 252 1.19 3.88 -12.30
N ILE A 253 2.38 3.65 -12.86
CA ILE A 253 2.57 2.99 -14.16
C ILE A 253 3.44 1.75 -13.98
N THR A 254 2.91 0.58 -14.35
CA THR A 254 3.67 -0.68 -14.39
C THR A 254 4.08 -1.05 -15.81
N ASN A 255 3.28 -0.64 -16.81
CA ASN A 255 3.57 -0.83 -18.23
C ASN A 255 3.78 0.52 -18.94
N PRO A 256 5.05 0.94 -19.16
CA PRO A 256 5.39 2.20 -19.82
C PRO A 256 4.77 2.32 -21.21
N ARG A 257 4.17 3.48 -21.50
CA ARG A 257 3.50 3.76 -22.78
C ARG A 257 3.46 5.26 -23.07
N GLU A 258 3.43 5.60 -24.36
CA GLU A 258 3.45 7.00 -24.83
C GLU A 258 2.48 7.94 -24.12
N PRO A 259 1.16 7.64 -24.02
CA PRO A 259 0.22 8.56 -23.37
C PRO A 259 0.44 8.72 -21.86
N CYS A 260 1.33 7.94 -21.24
CA CYS A 260 1.49 7.82 -19.79
C CYS A 260 2.92 8.15 -19.33
N GLY A 261 3.54 9.10 -20.03
CA GLY A 261 4.90 9.57 -19.75
C GLY A 261 5.96 9.03 -20.72
N GLY A 262 5.60 8.23 -21.73
CA GLY A 262 6.56 7.74 -22.73
C GLY A 262 6.93 6.26 -22.55
N LYS A 263 7.28 5.59 -23.65
CA LYS A 263 7.69 4.16 -23.64
C LYS A 263 9.07 3.92 -23.02
N ASN A 264 9.94 4.93 -23.05
CA ASN A 264 11.34 4.80 -22.64
C ASN A 264 11.58 5.10 -21.14
N ILE A 265 10.52 5.28 -20.35
CA ILE A 265 10.66 5.55 -18.91
C ILE A 265 10.37 4.28 -18.11
N ALA A 266 11.24 3.97 -17.15
CA ALA A 266 11.06 2.82 -16.26
C ALA A 266 9.71 2.88 -15.50
N PRO A 267 9.09 1.73 -15.20
CA PRO A 267 7.91 1.65 -14.34
C PRO A 267 8.08 2.41 -13.02
N GLY A 268 7.00 3.02 -12.53
CA GLY A 268 7.04 3.77 -11.28
C GLY A 268 5.78 4.58 -11.02
N VAL A 269 5.71 5.16 -9.83
CA VAL A 269 4.69 6.15 -9.47
C VAL A 269 5.16 7.52 -9.95
N ARG A 270 4.41 8.12 -10.86
CA ARG A 270 4.67 9.45 -11.42
C ARG A 270 4.10 10.50 -10.48
N ASN A 271 4.89 11.52 -10.16
CA ASN A 271 4.56 12.50 -9.14
C ASN A 271 4.42 13.90 -9.75
N TYR A 272 3.27 14.55 -9.54
CA TYR A 272 3.02 15.94 -9.91
C TYR A 272 3.30 16.93 -8.77
N GLY A 273 3.58 16.42 -7.57
CA GLY A 273 3.83 17.18 -6.34
C GLY A 273 2.55 17.63 -5.64
N LEU A 274 2.72 18.47 -4.63
CA LEU A 274 1.62 19.16 -3.95
C LEU A 274 0.91 20.11 -4.91
N ARG A 275 -0.42 20.10 -4.88
CA ARG A 275 -1.27 20.94 -5.73
C ARG A 275 -2.20 21.81 -4.88
N ASP A 276 -2.70 22.89 -5.47
CA ASP A 276 -3.67 23.77 -4.83
C ASP A 276 -4.99 23.00 -4.66
N LYS A 277 -5.35 22.73 -3.39
CA LYS A 277 -6.46 21.86 -2.99
C LYS A 277 -7.83 22.38 -3.45
N ASP A 278 -7.94 23.69 -3.68
CA ASP A 278 -9.18 24.36 -4.07
C ASP A 278 -9.27 24.53 -5.59
N LYS A 279 -8.17 24.91 -6.25
CA LYS A 279 -8.19 25.30 -7.67
C LYS A 279 -7.93 24.16 -8.63
N ASN A 280 -7.10 23.19 -8.25
CA ASN A 280 -6.74 22.11 -9.16
C ASN A 280 -7.79 21.00 -9.10
N HIS A 281 -7.96 20.30 -10.23
CA HIS A 281 -8.95 19.24 -10.37
C HIS A 281 -8.30 18.00 -10.98
N TYR A 282 -8.52 16.84 -10.35
CA TYR A 282 -7.94 15.56 -10.74
C TYR A 282 -8.94 14.41 -10.47
N ASP A 283 -8.51 13.17 -10.71
CA ASP A 283 -9.19 11.99 -10.19
C ASP A 283 -8.77 11.78 -8.72
N VAL A 284 -9.10 10.64 -8.10
CA VAL A 284 -8.63 10.33 -6.75
C VAL A 284 -8.29 8.84 -6.62
N PHE A 285 -7.30 8.52 -5.79
CA PHE A 285 -7.08 7.15 -5.32
C PHE A 285 -7.71 7.01 -3.94
N CYS A 286 -8.65 6.08 -3.81
CA CYS A 286 -9.31 5.79 -2.55
C CYS A 286 -8.75 4.50 -1.95
N PHE A 287 -8.65 4.44 -0.63
CA PHE A 287 -8.29 3.28 0.15
C PHE A 287 -9.46 2.85 1.04
N THR A 288 -9.78 1.56 1.03
CA THR A 288 -10.74 0.98 1.97
C THR A 288 -10.15 -0.25 2.65
N SER A 289 -10.47 -0.40 3.94
CA SER A 289 -10.11 -1.56 4.75
C SER A 289 -11.35 -2.42 4.94
N HIS A 290 -11.19 -3.73 4.71
CA HIS A 290 -12.25 -4.74 4.74
C HIS A 290 -13.16 -4.73 3.49
N TYR A 291 -12.70 -5.33 2.38
CA TYR A 291 -13.54 -5.58 1.20
C TYR A 291 -14.56 -6.69 1.49
N LYS A 292 -15.82 -6.36 1.80
CA LYS A 292 -16.95 -7.33 1.69
C LYS A 292 -17.54 -7.34 0.27
N GLY A 293 -16.77 -6.92 -0.73
CA GLY A 293 -17.15 -6.88 -2.13
C GLY A 293 -16.31 -7.84 -2.94
N VAL A 294 -16.95 -8.66 -3.77
CA VAL A 294 -16.26 -9.45 -4.79
C VAL A 294 -15.67 -8.47 -5.81
N CYS A 295 -14.36 -8.52 -6.05
CA CYS A 295 -13.76 -7.86 -7.21
C CYS A 295 -14.38 -8.49 -8.47
N VAL A 296 -15.30 -7.77 -9.11
CA VAL A 296 -15.82 -8.17 -10.41
C VAL A 296 -14.86 -7.61 -11.46
N CYS A 297 -13.99 -8.46 -11.99
CA CYS A 297 -13.30 -8.13 -13.24
C CYS A 297 -14.37 -7.97 -14.33
N VAL A 298 -14.64 -6.72 -14.74
CA VAL A 298 -15.49 -6.46 -15.89
C VAL A 298 -14.63 -6.61 -17.13
N CYS A 299 -14.55 -7.84 -17.67
CA CYS A 299 -13.98 -8.05 -18.99
C CYS A 299 -14.88 -7.37 -20.02
N VAL A 300 -14.36 -6.35 -20.70
CA VAL A 300 -15.06 -5.73 -21.83
C VAL A 300 -14.78 -6.58 -23.06
N CYS A 301 -15.76 -7.39 -23.50
CA CYS A 301 -15.66 -8.10 -24.77
C CYS A 301 -15.81 -7.10 -25.92
N VAL A 302 -14.76 -6.95 -26.74
CA VAL A 302 -14.84 -6.19 -28.00
C VAL A 302 -15.24 -7.16 -29.11
N CYS A 303 -16.39 -6.91 -29.75
CA CYS A 303 -16.80 -7.67 -30.92
C CYS A 303 -16.11 -7.10 -32.16
N VAL A 304 -15.31 -7.91 -32.85
CA VAL A 304 -14.77 -7.57 -34.18
C VAL A 304 -15.54 -8.40 -35.20
N CYS A 305 -16.29 -7.73 -36.07
CA CYS A 305 -16.94 -8.36 -37.21
C CYS A 305 -15.96 -8.39 -38.40
N VAL A 306 -15.59 -9.59 -38.85
CA VAL A 306 -14.80 -9.75 -40.07
C VAL A 306 -15.74 -10.22 -41.18
N CYS A 307 -15.92 -9.39 -42.21
CA CYS A 307 -16.66 -9.78 -43.40
C CYS A 307 -15.71 -10.55 -44.33
N VAL A 308 -15.97 -11.84 -44.53
CA VAL A 308 -15.22 -12.67 -45.48
C VAL A 308 -15.94 -12.60 -46.85
N PRO A 309 -15.30 -12.12 -47.92
CA PRO A 309 -15.99 -11.87 -49.20
C PRO A 309 -16.60 -13.11 -49.87
N SER A 310 -16.10 -14.30 -49.55
CA SER A 310 -16.43 -15.56 -50.24
C SER A 310 -17.65 -16.29 -49.68
N PHE A 311 -18.15 -15.88 -48.51
CA PHE A 311 -19.34 -16.43 -47.88
C PHE A 311 -20.19 -15.24 -47.46
N ASN A 312 -21.44 -15.15 -47.91
CA ASN A 312 -22.39 -14.11 -47.48
C ASN A 312 -22.79 -14.27 -45.99
N GLN A 313 -21.83 -14.41 -45.08
CA GLN A 313 -22.00 -14.56 -43.64
C GLN A 313 -20.94 -13.73 -42.90
N CYS A 314 -21.40 -12.92 -41.96
CA CYS A 314 -20.54 -12.22 -41.02
C CYS A 314 -20.12 -13.19 -39.90
N ILE A 315 -18.82 -13.35 -39.68
CA ILE A 315 -18.30 -14.11 -38.54
C ILE A 315 -18.07 -13.12 -37.39
N VAL A 316 -18.72 -13.36 -36.25
CA VAL A 316 -18.49 -12.61 -35.02
C VAL A 316 -17.32 -13.27 -34.29
N GLN A 317 -16.19 -12.57 -34.19
CA GLN A 317 -15.05 -13.02 -33.41
C GLN A 317 -15.05 -12.27 -32.07
N PHE A 318 -15.23 -13.02 -30.99
CA PHE A 318 -15.14 -12.49 -29.63
C PHE A 318 -13.66 -12.42 -29.23
N HIS A 319 -13.17 -11.21 -28.96
CA HIS A 319 -11.89 -11.03 -28.28
C HIS A 319 -12.15 -10.61 -26.84
N ILE A 320 -11.63 -11.42 -25.91
CA ILE A 320 -11.51 -11.03 -24.51
C ILE A 320 -10.32 -10.04 -24.45
N VAL A 321 -10.60 -8.79 -24.12
CA VAL A 321 -9.55 -7.82 -23.77
C VAL A 321 -9.48 -7.81 -22.25
N GLY A 322 -8.32 -8.24 -21.72
CA GLY A 322 -8.03 -8.28 -20.29
C GLY A 322 -7.78 -6.91 -19.69
#